data_AF-A0A496QF52-F1
#
_entry.id   AF-A0A496QF52-F1
#
_cell.length_a   1.000
_cell.length_b   1.000
_cell.length_c   1.000
_cell.angle_alpha   90.00
_cell.angle_beta   90.00
_cell.angle_gamma   90.00
#
_symmetry.space_group_name_H-M   'P 1'
#
loop_
_entity.id
_entity.type
_entity.pdbx_description
1 polymer ?
#
loop_
_entity_poly.entity_id
_entity_poly.type
_entity_poly.pdbx_seq_one_letter_code
_entity_poly.pdbx_strand_id
1 'polypeptide(L)'
;MKLKLLVIVFFGISAVVYALSLDDVVNNLISSSYEVTRIVRETGISSSIRVERVTKIGSYKLIRINTPFKNYVWLRGSFGEYVIINNIAFEPAIDLKDLEDQFIDLVLSKKYDLLLSLDLPIGYKFIIRSDFTTYEATFDEHLKLMKLRKSYPFYSMEISYQDYTALSDSSSEELSRYIFGVKKVRAPLKLSKEYLKKHFQWVAMDFSYNGQTTTYTLYFYSTAFGKLALYLLTDAENTDLINTIDEMCSNSPVSYAVRKLGNVIAILIGPKTLELSDIIDSLLKLK
;
A
#
# COMPACT_ATOMS: atom_id res chain seq x y z
N MET A 1 71.49 25.75 -2.81
CA MET A 1 70.82 24.82 -3.76
C MET A 1 70.30 23.60 -3.01
N LYS A 2 69.00 23.56 -2.73
CA LYS A 2 68.11 22.36 -2.72
C LYS A 2 66.69 22.87 -2.46
N LEU A 3 66.24 23.66 -3.43
CA LEU A 3 64.84 23.77 -3.80
C LEU A 3 64.35 22.36 -4.15
N LYS A 4 63.10 22.03 -3.82
CA LYS A 4 62.42 20.73 -3.99
C LYS A 4 62.37 19.84 -2.74
N LEU A 5 61.66 20.32 -1.73
CA LEU A 5 60.80 19.45 -0.92
C LEU A 5 59.47 20.15 -0.62
N LEU A 6 58.91 20.79 -1.65
CA LEU A 6 57.51 21.13 -1.77
C LEU A 6 56.96 20.23 -2.88
N VAL A 7 55.70 19.79 -2.78
CA VAL A 7 55.07 18.71 -3.57
C VAL A 7 55.52 17.35 -3.03
N ILE A 8 54.85 16.69 -2.09
CA ILE A 8 53.46 16.22 -2.07
C ILE A 8 53.01 16.17 -0.59
N VAL A 9 52.67 17.33 -0.01
CA VAL A 9 51.52 17.35 0.90
C VAL A 9 50.35 17.44 -0.05
N PHE A 10 50.03 16.30 -0.68
CA PHE A 10 48.74 16.17 -1.35
C PHE A 10 47.74 16.45 -0.25
N PHE A 11 47.04 17.57 -0.41
CA PHE A 11 45.65 17.73 -0.07
C PHE A 11 44.95 16.36 -0.12
N GLY A 12 45.04 15.61 0.98
CA GLY A 12 44.03 14.67 1.40
C GLY A 12 42.86 15.50 1.84
N ILE A 13 42.25 16.23 0.90
CA ILE A 13 40.82 16.43 0.94
C ILE A 13 40.32 15.00 0.87
N SER A 14 40.13 14.41 2.06
CA SER A 14 39.12 13.42 2.28
C SER A 14 37.86 14.03 1.69
N ALA A 15 37.62 13.77 0.40
CA ALA A 15 36.29 13.68 -0.10
C ALA A 15 35.67 12.61 0.79
N VAL A 16 35.09 13.07 1.90
CA VAL A 16 34.02 12.34 2.56
C VAL A 16 32.99 12.24 1.45
N VAL A 17 33.09 11.15 0.68
CA VAL A 17 32.01 10.71 -0.19
C VAL A 17 30.92 10.45 0.83
N TYR A 18 30.04 11.43 1.01
CA TYR A 18 28.83 11.28 1.78
C TYR A 18 28.03 10.21 1.04
N ALA A 19 28.22 8.96 1.43
CA ALA A 19 27.39 7.86 0.98
C ALA A 19 25.98 8.20 1.45
N LEU A 20 25.11 8.49 0.50
CA LEU A 20 23.76 8.90 0.78
C LEU A 20 23.06 7.78 1.55
N SER A 21 22.57 8.06 2.75
CA SER A 21 21.94 7.02 3.56
C SER A 21 20.52 6.74 3.06
N LEU A 22 20.05 5.51 3.26
CA LEU A 22 18.65 5.15 2.99
C LEU A 22 17.67 6.02 3.79
N ASP A 23 18.07 6.50 4.96
CA ASP A 23 17.27 7.41 5.77
C ASP A 23 17.10 8.78 5.12
N ASP A 24 18.17 9.34 4.55
CA ASP A 24 18.12 10.63 3.85
C ASP A 24 17.15 10.55 2.67
N VAL A 25 17.21 9.46 1.92
CA VAL A 25 16.34 9.19 0.78
C VAL A 25 14.88 9.05 1.21
N VAL A 26 14.61 8.32 2.30
CA VAL A 26 13.24 8.14 2.81
C VAL A 26 12.70 9.43 3.41
N ASN A 27 13.52 10.22 4.10
CA ASN A 27 13.12 11.54 4.59
C ASN A 27 12.75 12.48 3.44
N ASN A 28 13.53 12.48 2.35
CA ASN A 28 13.19 13.22 1.14
C ASN A 28 11.86 12.75 0.53
N LEU A 29 11.62 11.44 0.47
CA LEU A 29 10.34 10.90 0.01
C LEU A 29 9.17 11.38 0.87
N ILE A 30 9.30 11.37 2.19
CA ILE A 30 8.24 11.83 3.10
C ILE A 30 7.89 13.30 2.83
N SER A 31 8.89 14.18 2.77
CA SER A 31 8.70 15.62 2.58
C SER A 31 8.36 16.06 1.16
N SER A 32 8.57 15.19 0.16
CA SER A 32 8.37 15.54 -1.24
C SER A 32 6.92 15.91 -1.57
N SER A 33 6.78 16.79 -2.56
CA SER A 33 5.50 17.16 -3.17
C SER A 33 5.66 17.12 -4.68
N TYR A 34 4.80 16.37 -5.36
CA TYR A 34 4.93 16.12 -6.80
C TYR A 34 3.62 15.69 -7.44
N GLU A 35 3.59 15.83 -8.76
CA GLU A 35 2.68 15.10 -9.62
C GLU A 35 3.48 14.09 -10.45
N VAL A 36 2.96 12.88 -10.61
CA VAL A 36 3.65 11.81 -11.34
C VAL A 36 2.66 10.82 -11.95
N THR A 37 3.01 10.27 -13.11
CA THR A 37 2.34 9.11 -13.69
C THR A 37 3.08 7.86 -13.22
N ARG A 38 2.35 6.88 -12.67
CA ARG A 38 2.91 5.59 -12.28
C ARG A 38 2.32 4.48 -13.12
N ILE A 39 3.16 3.56 -13.55
CA ILE A 39 2.72 2.27 -14.09
C ILE A 39 2.91 1.24 -13.00
N VAL A 40 1.81 0.66 -12.52
CA VAL A 40 1.85 -0.40 -11.51
C VAL A 40 1.60 -1.73 -12.19
N ARG A 41 2.54 -2.65 -12.01
CA ARG A 41 2.47 -4.03 -12.47
C ARG A 41 2.42 -4.94 -11.25
N GLU A 42 1.37 -5.73 -11.16
CA GLU A 42 1.29 -6.81 -10.19
C GLU A 42 1.40 -8.14 -10.92
N THR A 43 2.16 -9.06 -10.36
CA THR A 43 2.36 -10.39 -10.91
C THR A 43 2.27 -11.39 -9.77
N GLY A 44 1.32 -12.31 -9.86
CA GLY A 44 1.13 -13.40 -8.91
C GLY A 44 0.20 -14.44 -9.52
N ILE A 45 -0.89 -14.81 -8.84
CA ILE A 45 -1.91 -15.71 -9.39
C ILE A 45 -2.60 -15.11 -10.61
N SER A 46 -2.80 -13.79 -10.61
CA SER A 46 -3.18 -13.01 -11.77
C SER A 46 -2.13 -11.93 -11.99
N SER A 47 -1.98 -11.51 -13.24
CA SER A 47 -1.16 -10.35 -13.58
C SER A 47 -2.08 -9.20 -13.91
N SER A 48 -1.79 -8.04 -13.34
CA SER A 48 -2.53 -6.80 -13.60
C SER A 48 -1.54 -5.69 -13.94
N ILE A 49 -1.96 -4.80 -14.84
CA ILE A 49 -1.26 -3.57 -15.13
C ILE A 49 -2.28 -2.45 -15.03
N ARG A 50 -1.90 -1.38 -14.36
CA ARG A 50 -2.72 -0.17 -14.24
C ARG A 50 -1.85 1.07 -14.32
N VAL A 51 -2.47 2.15 -14.76
CA VAL A 51 -1.84 3.47 -14.79
C VAL A 51 -2.47 4.30 -13.69
N GLU A 52 -1.61 4.97 -12.92
CA GLU A 52 -2.02 5.83 -11.82
C GLU A 52 -1.50 7.24 -12.05
N ARG A 53 -2.34 8.26 -11.82
CA ARG A 53 -1.88 9.64 -11.72
C ARG A 53 -1.90 10.04 -10.25
N VAL A 54 -0.75 10.41 -9.72
CA VAL A 54 -0.57 10.71 -8.31
C VAL A 54 -0.27 12.18 -8.12
N THR A 55 -0.98 12.79 -7.19
CA THR A 55 -0.67 14.10 -6.64
C THR A 55 -0.33 13.88 -5.16
N LYS A 56 0.90 14.25 -4.75
CA LYS A 56 1.38 14.10 -3.37
C LYS A 56 1.76 15.45 -2.79
N ILE A 57 1.36 15.69 -1.54
CA ILE A 57 1.76 16.86 -0.73
C ILE A 57 2.09 16.37 0.67
N GLY A 58 3.38 16.17 0.96
CA GLY A 58 3.80 15.56 2.22
C GLY A 58 3.14 14.20 2.43
N SER A 59 2.34 14.04 3.49
CA SER A 59 1.59 12.80 3.77
C SER A 59 0.28 12.66 2.98
N TYR A 60 -0.22 13.73 2.35
CA TYR A 60 -1.46 13.68 1.60
C TYR A 60 -1.22 13.15 0.18
N LYS A 61 -2.16 12.34 -0.31
CA LYS A 61 -2.09 11.72 -1.63
C LYS A 61 -3.46 11.67 -2.27
N LEU A 62 -3.51 12.01 -3.55
CA LEU A 62 -4.63 11.76 -4.45
C LEU A 62 -4.11 10.87 -5.57
N ILE A 63 -4.62 9.64 -5.66
CA ILE A 63 -4.20 8.66 -6.65
C ILE A 63 -5.40 8.33 -7.51
N ARG A 64 -5.38 8.77 -8.77
CA ARG A 64 -6.36 8.36 -9.78
C ARG A 64 -5.90 7.08 -10.42
N ILE A 65 -6.70 6.03 -10.31
CA ILE A 65 -6.33 4.70 -10.76
C ILE A 65 -7.20 4.38 -11.98
N ASN A 66 -6.53 4.18 -13.11
CA ASN A 66 -7.15 3.75 -14.34
C ASN A 66 -6.73 2.31 -14.64
N THR A 67 -7.71 1.41 -14.60
CA THR A 67 -7.55 0.00 -14.97
C THR A 67 -8.44 -0.30 -16.17
N PRO A 68 -8.17 -1.36 -16.96
CA PRO A 68 -9.04 -1.74 -18.07
C PRO A 68 -10.52 -1.97 -17.70
N PHE A 69 -10.81 -2.27 -16.43
CA PHE A 69 -12.14 -2.67 -15.96
C PHE A 69 -12.85 -1.63 -15.09
N LYS A 70 -12.09 -0.76 -14.42
CA LYS A 70 -12.62 0.15 -13.39
C LYS A 70 -11.72 1.38 -13.23
N ASN A 71 -12.37 2.54 -13.11
CA ASN A 71 -11.73 3.78 -12.68
C ASN A 71 -12.15 4.08 -11.25
N TYR A 72 -11.20 4.45 -10.41
CA TYR A 72 -11.45 4.84 -9.03
C TYR A 72 -10.32 5.71 -8.50
N VAL A 73 -10.56 6.35 -7.36
CA VAL A 73 -9.61 7.26 -6.75
C VAL A 73 -9.33 6.85 -5.32
N TRP A 74 -8.07 6.91 -4.92
CA TRP A 74 -7.68 6.91 -3.51
C TRP A 74 -7.35 8.31 -3.08
N LEU A 75 -7.95 8.74 -1.98
CA LEU A 75 -7.72 10.04 -1.38
C LEU A 75 -7.28 9.84 0.05
N ARG A 76 -6.11 10.37 0.41
CA ARG A 76 -5.68 10.63 1.79
C ARG A 76 -5.48 12.14 1.91
N GLY A 77 -6.38 12.81 2.62
CA GLY A 77 -6.35 14.25 2.83
C GLY A 77 -6.65 14.64 4.27
N SER A 78 -6.73 15.95 4.52
CA SER A 78 -7.04 16.49 5.85
C SER A 78 -8.41 16.07 6.40
N PHE A 79 -9.36 15.75 5.51
CA PHE A 79 -10.72 15.32 5.85
C PHE A 79 -10.89 13.79 5.98
N GLY A 80 -9.78 13.04 5.93
CA GLY A 80 -9.75 11.59 6.08
C GLY A 80 -9.28 10.84 4.84
N GLU A 81 -9.48 9.52 4.88
CA GLU A 81 -9.09 8.58 3.83
C GLU A 81 -10.32 7.99 3.15
N TYR A 82 -10.31 7.93 1.82
CA TYR A 82 -11.45 7.46 1.03
C TYR A 82 -11.00 6.73 -0.23
N VAL A 83 -11.74 5.68 -0.59
CA VAL A 83 -11.76 5.12 -1.94
C VAL A 83 -13.03 5.63 -2.62
N ILE A 84 -12.87 6.33 -3.73
CA ILE A 84 -13.96 7.00 -4.43
C ILE A 84 -14.21 6.26 -5.74
N ILE A 85 -15.41 5.71 -5.88
CA ILE A 85 -15.87 5.00 -7.07
C ILE A 85 -17.12 5.73 -7.55
N ASN A 86 -17.08 6.25 -8.76
CA ASN A 86 -18.09 7.17 -9.28
C ASN A 86 -18.26 8.36 -8.31
N ASN A 87 -19.47 8.60 -7.80
CA ASN A 87 -19.79 9.70 -6.88
C ASN A 87 -19.91 9.26 -5.41
N ILE A 88 -19.35 8.10 -5.05
CA ILE A 88 -19.43 7.54 -3.69
C ILE A 88 -18.03 7.39 -3.12
N ALA A 89 -17.80 7.99 -1.95
CA ALA A 89 -16.58 7.93 -1.17
C ALA A 89 -16.72 6.93 -0.02
N PHE A 90 -16.06 5.79 -0.15
CA PHE A 90 -15.99 4.77 0.87
C PHE A 90 -14.83 5.07 1.82
N GLU A 91 -15.14 5.33 3.07
CA GLU A 91 -14.13 5.30 4.13
C GLU A 91 -13.66 3.85 4.29
N PRO A 92 -12.36 3.55 4.21
CA PRO A 92 -11.87 2.18 4.24
C PRO A 92 -11.83 1.62 5.68
N ALA A 93 -12.01 0.30 5.81
CA ALA A 93 -11.93 -0.41 7.09
C ALA A 93 -10.49 -0.52 7.65
N ILE A 94 -9.51 -0.27 6.77
CA ILE A 94 -8.07 -0.27 7.04
C ILE A 94 -7.46 1.01 6.45
N ASP A 95 -6.30 1.43 6.93
CA ASP A 95 -5.59 2.57 6.35
C ASP A 95 -5.21 2.27 4.90
N LEU A 96 -5.43 3.21 3.99
CA LEU A 96 -4.90 3.11 2.63
C LEU A 96 -3.39 3.20 2.74
N LYS A 97 -2.63 2.31 2.09
CA LYS A 97 -1.17 2.41 1.99
C LYS A 97 -0.71 1.87 0.65
N ASP A 98 -0.13 2.75 -0.17
CA ASP A 98 0.51 2.32 -1.41
C ASP A 98 1.88 1.68 -1.14
N LEU A 99 2.54 1.17 -2.19
CA LEU A 99 3.81 0.49 -2.03
C LEU A 99 4.92 1.41 -1.48
N GLU A 100 4.86 2.69 -1.83
CA GLU A 100 5.79 3.71 -1.35
C GLU A 100 5.61 3.94 0.16
N ASP A 101 4.37 4.06 0.63
CA ASP A 101 4.06 4.16 2.07
C ASP A 101 4.59 2.93 2.83
N GLN A 102 4.41 1.72 2.26
CA GLN A 102 4.91 0.48 2.86
C GLN A 102 6.44 0.43 2.93
N PHE A 103 7.13 0.94 1.90
CA PHE A 103 8.59 1.03 1.89
C PHE A 103 9.08 2.03 2.94
N ILE A 104 8.45 3.21 3.03
CA ILE A 104 8.74 4.22 4.05
C ILE A 104 8.55 3.64 5.46
N ASP A 105 7.41 3.01 5.73
CA ASP A 105 7.13 2.37 7.02
C ASP A 105 8.20 1.34 7.40
N LEU A 106 8.63 0.51 6.43
CA LEU A 106 9.64 -0.51 6.67
C LEU A 106 10.98 0.13 7.05
N VAL A 107 11.42 1.14 6.30
CA VAL A 107 12.69 1.83 6.59
C VAL A 107 12.64 2.54 7.95
N LEU A 108 11.54 3.23 8.26
CA LEU A 108 11.37 3.90 9.55
C LEU A 108 11.33 2.91 10.72
N SER A 109 10.78 1.71 10.51
CA SER A 109 10.72 0.69 11.56
C SER A 109 12.09 0.11 11.93
N LYS A 110 13.09 0.25 11.05
CA LYS A 110 14.43 -0.37 11.17
C LYS A 110 14.42 -1.91 11.25
N LYS A 111 13.30 -2.55 10.93
CA LYS A 111 13.14 -4.01 10.95
C LYS A 111 13.42 -4.61 9.57
N TYR A 112 14.64 -4.41 9.06
CA TYR A 112 15.06 -4.93 7.76
C TYR A 112 16.57 -5.18 7.71
N ASP A 113 16.98 -6.08 6.82
CA ASP A 113 18.36 -6.25 6.39
C ASP A 113 18.62 -5.37 5.16
N LEU A 114 19.64 -4.51 5.19
CA LEU A 114 20.13 -3.84 3.99
C LEU A 114 21.01 -4.80 3.19
N LEU A 115 20.50 -5.29 2.06
CA LEU A 115 21.22 -6.24 1.21
C LEU A 115 22.13 -5.55 0.20
N LEU A 116 21.74 -4.36 -0.27
CA LEU A 116 22.49 -3.61 -1.26
C LEU A 116 22.24 -2.10 -1.11
N SER A 117 23.32 -1.33 -1.22
CA SER A 117 23.30 0.13 -1.37
C SER A 117 24.33 0.48 -2.43
N LEU A 118 23.89 1.04 -3.56
CA LEU A 118 24.75 1.39 -4.69
C LEU A 118 24.52 2.84 -5.10
N ASP A 119 25.62 3.58 -5.20
CA ASP A 119 25.69 4.84 -5.92
C ASP A 119 25.91 4.52 -7.40
N LEU A 120 24.91 4.83 -8.23
CA LEU A 120 24.96 4.67 -9.67
C LEU A 120 25.36 6.00 -10.32
N PRO A 121 25.91 5.99 -11.56
CA PRO A 121 26.29 7.23 -12.25
C PRO A 121 25.15 8.25 -12.42
N ILE A 122 23.89 7.79 -12.36
CA ILE A 122 22.68 8.61 -12.58
C ILE A 122 21.65 8.46 -11.45
N GLY A 123 22.09 8.06 -10.25
CA GLY A 123 21.20 7.96 -9.09
C GLY A 123 21.60 6.88 -8.09
N TYR A 124 20.62 6.28 -7.44
CA TYR A 124 20.85 5.42 -6.27
C TYR A 124 19.99 4.17 -6.32
N LYS A 125 20.51 3.06 -5.79
CA LYS A 125 19.76 1.81 -5.68
C LYS A 125 19.92 1.18 -4.31
N PHE A 126 18.79 0.84 -3.71
CA PHE A 126 18.72 0.15 -2.43
C PHE A 126 17.94 -1.15 -2.57
N ILE A 127 18.46 -2.22 -1.95
CA ILE A 127 17.72 -3.47 -1.78
C ILE A 127 17.68 -3.79 -0.29
N ILE A 128 16.48 -3.88 0.26
CA ILE A 128 16.25 -4.25 1.65
C ILE A 128 15.36 -5.48 1.73
N ARG A 129 15.50 -6.25 2.81
CA ARG A 129 14.70 -7.45 3.05
C ARG A 129 14.12 -7.44 4.45
N SER A 130 12.86 -7.82 4.56
CA SER A 130 12.17 -8.11 5.81
C SER A 130 11.50 -9.46 5.67
N ASP A 131 11.93 -10.44 6.47
CA ASP A 131 11.48 -11.83 6.39
C ASP A 131 11.59 -12.37 4.95
N PHE A 132 10.46 -12.78 4.36
CA PHE A 132 10.37 -13.29 2.99
C PHE A 132 10.08 -12.21 1.94
N THR A 133 10.07 -10.93 2.33
CA THR A 133 9.76 -9.81 1.45
C THR A 133 11.01 -9.01 1.14
N THR A 134 11.30 -8.83 -0.14
CA THR A 134 12.37 -7.97 -0.63
C THR A 134 11.78 -6.71 -1.25
N TYR A 135 12.37 -5.56 -0.93
CA TYR A 135 12.10 -4.29 -1.58
C TYR A 135 13.33 -3.84 -2.35
N GLU A 136 13.13 -3.39 -3.58
CA GLU A 136 14.14 -2.81 -4.46
C GLU A 136 13.67 -1.42 -4.86
N ALA A 137 14.41 -0.40 -4.47
CA ALA A 137 14.12 1.00 -4.75
C ALA A 137 15.25 1.63 -5.56
N THR A 138 14.90 2.26 -6.67
CA THR A 138 15.83 3.00 -7.53
C THR A 138 15.41 4.45 -7.59
N PHE A 139 16.35 5.35 -7.38
CA PHE A 139 16.18 6.79 -7.39
C PHE A 139 17.06 7.42 -8.46
N ASP A 140 16.67 8.60 -8.95
CA ASP A 140 17.55 9.43 -9.79
C ASP A 140 18.55 10.24 -8.94
N GLU A 141 19.41 11.01 -9.60
CA GLU A 141 20.39 11.91 -8.96
C GLU A 141 19.75 13.04 -8.12
N HIS A 142 18.45 13.30 -8.29
CA HIS A 142 17.67 14.26 -7.52
C HIS A 142 16.81 13.61 -6.43
N LEU A 143 17.07 12.34 -6.13
CA LEU A 143 16.36 11.56 -5.12
C LEU A 143 14.87 11.35 -5.41
N LYS A 144 14.44 11.48 -6.67
CA LYS A 144 13.10 11.10 -7.11
C LYS A 144 13.06 9.60 -7.29
N LEU A 145 12.02 8.97 -6.76
CA LEU A 145 11.83 7.53 -6.89
C LEU A 145 11.49 7.20 -8.34
N MET A 146 12.34 6.44 -9.03
CA MET A 146 12.14 6.04 -10.42
C MET A 146 11.45 4.69 -10.50
N LYS A 147 11.79 3.78 -9.59
CA LYS A 147 11.26 2.43 -9.56
C LYS A 147 11.20 1.91 -8.13
N LEU A 148 10.08 1.27 -7.78
CA LEU A 148 9.93 0.56 -6.52
C LEU A 148 9.32 -0.80 -6.77
N ARG A 149 10.00 -1.84 -6.32
CA ARG A 149 9.53 -3.22 -6.44
C ARG A 149 9.47 -3.85 -5.06
N LYS A 150 8.39 -4.59 -4.81
CA LYS A 150 8.24 -5.51 -3.70
C LYS A 150 8.02 -6.91 -4.24
N SER A 151 8.75 -7.87 -3.70
CA SER A 151 8.61 -9.28 -4.05
C SER A 151 8.60 -10.15 -2.81
N TYR A 152 7.76 -11.17 -2.83
CA TYR A 152 7.76 -12.28 -1.87
C TYR A 152 7.33 -13.55 -2.63
N PRO A 153 7.38 -14.76 -2.04
CA PRO A 153 7.05 -15.98 -2.77
C PRO A 153 5.69 -15.89 -3.48
N PHE A 154 5.69 -16.13 -4.80
CA PHE A 154 4.51 -16.17 -5.69
C PHE A 154 3.76 -14.84 -5.90
N TYR A 155 4.33 -13.70 -5.49
CA TYR A 155 3.78 -12.39 -5.79
C TYR A 155 4.86 -11.30 -5.88
N SER A 156 4.68 -10.38 -6.81
CA SER A 156 5.45 -9.14 -6.87
C SER A 156 4.58 -7.98 -7.32
N MET A 157 4.87 -6.80 -6.78
CA MET A 157 4.36 -5.52 -7.25
C MET A 157 5.54 -4.66 -7.65
N GLU A 158 5.45 -4.05 -8.82
CA GLU A 158 6.44 -3.11 -9.33
C GLU A 158 5.74 -1.83 -9.74
N ILE A 159 6.28 -0.70 -9.31
CA ILE A 159 5.83 0.64 -9.66
C ILE A 159 6.97 1.32 -10.41
N SER A 160 6.71 1.73 -11.65
CA SER A 160 7.60 2.61 -12.42
C SER A 160 7.02 4.02 -12.40
N TYR A 161 7.83 4.99 -12.02
CA TYR A 161 7.44 6.39 -11.91
C TYR A 161 7.92 7.15 -13.15
N GLN A 162 7.03 7.92 -13.76
CA GLN A 162 7.22 8.61 -15.04
C GLN A 162 6.61 10.01 -14.98
N ASP A 163 7.11 10.91 -15.83
CA ASP A 163 6.53 12.25 -16.02
C ASP A 163 6.40 13.06 -14.72
N TYR A 164 7.46 13.06 -13.91
CA TYR A 164 7.51 13.91 -12.71
C TYR A 164 7.34 15.38 -13.09
N THR A 165 6.33 16.03 -12.52
CA THR A 165 6.14 17.47 -12.63
C THR A 165 6.06 18.11 -11.25
N ALA A 166 6.44 19.39 -11.19
CA ALA A 166 6.19 20.20 -10.01
C ALA A 166 4.69 20.27 -9.75
N LEU A 167 4.32 20.28 -8.47
CA LEU A 167 2.94 20.40 -8.05
C LEU A 167 2.38 21.76 -8.45
N SER A 168 1.25 21.76 -9.17
CA SER A 168 0.52 22.99 -9.51
C SER A 168 -0.45 23.41 -8.40
N ASP A 169 -0.80 24.70 -8.35
CA ASP A 169 -1.81 25.25 -7.42
C ASP A 169 -3.17 24.57 -7.62
N SER A 170 -3.56 24.33 -8.87
CA SER A 170 -4.80 23.64 -9.23
C SER A 170 -4.82 22.21 -8.72
N SER A 171 -3.73 21.45 -8.86
CA SER A 171 -3.63 20.09 -8.32
C SER A 171 -3.66 20.07 -6.79
N SER A 172 -3.10 21.10 -6.14
CA SER A 172 -3.13 21.25 -4.68
C SER A 172 -4.55 21.53 -4.16
N GLU A 173 -5.26 22.44 -4.84
CA GLU A 173 -6.66 22.75 -4.56
C GLU A 173 -7.54 21.52 -4.81
N GLU A 174 -7.29 20.80 -5.89
CA GLU A 174 -8.02 19.59 -6.24
C GLU A 174 -7.88 18.51 -5.15
N LEU A 175 -6.65 18.19 -4.72
CA LEU A 175 -6.42 17.23 -3.63
C LEU A 175 -7.18 17.63 -2.36
N SER A 176 -7.20 18.92 -2.04
CA SER A 176 -7.86 19.44 -0.84
C SER A 176 -9.39 19.40 -0.93
N ARG A 177 -9.94 19.50 -2.14
CA ARG A 177 -11.38 19.63 -2.39
C ARG A 177 -12.05 18.41 -2.98
N TYR A 178 -11.29 17.39 -3.38
CA TYR A 178 -11.81 16.21 -4.08
C TYR A 178 -12.97 15.52 -3.35
N ILE A 179 -12.99 15.60 -2.02
CA ILE A 179 -14.01 15.00 -1.17
C ILE A 179 -15.33 15.79 -1.10
N PHE A 180 -15.37 17.02 -1.62
CA PHE A 180 -16.58 17.84 -1.63
C PHE A 180 -17.46 17.47 -2.83
N GLY A 181 -18.74 17.16 -2.57
CA GLY A 181 -19.71 16.79 -3.60
C GLY A 181 -19.90 15.28 -3.83
N VAL A 182 -19.15 14.42 -3.11
CA VAL A 182 -19.34 12.96 -3.15
C VAL A 182 -20.12 12.45 -1.94
N LYS A 183 -20.91 11.40 -2.15
CA LYS A 183 -21.66 10.73 -1.08
C LYS A 183 -20.71 9.90 -0.23
N LYS A 184 -20.64 10.21 1.07
CA LYS A 184 -19.74 9.50 2.00
C LYS A 184 -20.43 8.27 2.59
N VAL A 185 -19.75 7.14 2.55
CA VAL A 185 -20.15 5.89 3.21
C VAL A 185 -19.05 5.52 4.21
N ARG A 186 -19.43 5.40 5.48
CA ARG A 186 -18.48 5.06 6.54
C ARG A 186 -18.16 3.57 6.52
N ALA A 187 -16.93 3.23 6.93
CA ALA A 187 -16.57 1.84 7.13
C ALA A 187 -17.49 1.23 8.21
N PRO A 188 -18.06 0.03 8.00
CA PRO A 188 -18.86 -0.67 9.01
C PRO A 188 -18.11 -0.81 10.33
N LEU A 189 -16.85 -1.21 10.22
CA LEU A 189 -15.97 -1.55 11.32
C LEU A 189 -14.53 -1.17 10.93
N LYS A 190 -13.74 -0.75 11.92
CA LYS A 190 -12.30 -0.56 11.77
C LYS A 190 -11.58 -1.80 12.28
N LEU A 191 -10.67 -2.33 11.48
CA LEU A 191 -9.92 -3.53 11.84
C LEU A 191 -8.72 -3.20 12.74
N SER A 192 -8.21 -4.21 13.45
CA SER A 192 -7.02 -4.10 14.28
C SER A 192 -5.76 -3.83 13.47
N LYS A 193 -5.29 -2.57 13.51
CA LYS A 193 -4.05 -2.14 12.83
C LYS A 193 -2.83 -2.95 13.25
N GLU A 194 -2.73 -3.27 14.54
CA GLU A 194 -1.60 -4.03 15.10
C GLU A 194 -1.59 -5.47 14.60
N TYR A 195 -2.75 -6.13 14.65
CA TYR A 195 -2.90 -7.50 14.16
C TYR A 195 -2.65 -7.59 12.64
N LEU A 196 -3.18 -6.63 11.88
CA LEU A 196 -2.94 -6.52 10.45
C LEU A 196 -1.45 -6.39 10.13
N LYS A 197 -0.75 -5.43 10.76
CA LYS A 197 0.69 -5.21 10.54
C LYS A 197 1.54 -6.43 10.88
N LYS A 198 1.15 -7.19 11.90
CA LYS A 198 1.92 -8.34 12.37
C LYS A 198 1.75 -9.58 11.49
N HIS A 199 0.56 -9.79 10.94
CA HIS A 199 0.19 -11.07 10.34
C HIS A 199 -0.08 -11.03 8.83
N PHE A 200 -0.38 -9.86 8.27
CA PHE A 200 -0.90 -9.75 6.91
C PHE A 200 -0.13 -8.76 6.06
N GLN A 201 0.09 -9.18 4.81
CA GLN A 201 0.35 -8.31 3.69
C GLN A 201 -1.00 -7.96 3.04
N TRP A 202 -1.24 -6.67 2.84
CA TRP A 202 -2.43 -6.21 2.13
C TRP A 202 -2.30 -6.55 0.64
N VAL A 203 -3.40 -7.05 0.04
CA VAL A 203 -3.42 -7.46 -1.38
C VAL A 203 -4.38 -6.59 -2.18
N ALA A 204 -5.65 -6.54 -1.80
CA ALA A 204 -6.67 -5.79 -2.53
C ALA A 204 -7.85 -5.44 -1.63
N MET A 205 -8.63 -4.46 -2.06
CA MET A 205 -9.91 -4.10 -1.46
C MET A 205 -10.92 -3.80 -2.56
N ASP A 206 -12.18 -4.15 -2.32
CA ASP A 206 -13.28 -3.79 -3.20
C ASP A 206 -14.49 -3.35 -2.38
N PHE A 207 -15.36 -2.59 -3.04
CA PHE A 207 -16.51 -1.94 -2.43
C PHE A 207 -17.71 -2.01 -3.37
N SER A 208 -18.88 -2.29 -2.81
CA SER A 208 -20.15 -2.15 -3.51
C SER A 208 -21.19 -1.48 -2.62
N TYR A 209 -22.07 -0.71 -3.25
CA TYR A 209 -23.18 -0.01 -2.60
C TYR A 209 -24.37 0.05 -3.53
N ASN A 210 -25.54 -0.41 -3.08
CA ASN A 210 -26.76 -0.45 -3.88
C ASN A 210 -27.78 0.65 -3.51
N GLY A 211 -27.43 1.58 -2.63
CA GLY A 211 -28.35 2.60 -2.10
C GLY A 211 -28.84 2.31 -0.68
N GLN A 212 -28.77 1.07 -0.22
CA GLN A 212 -29.18 0.67 1.13
C GLN A 212 -28.08 -0.12 1.84
N THR A 213 -27.54 -1.14 1.16
CA THR A 213 -26.52 -2.03 1.71
C THR A 213 -25.14 -1.68 1.17
N THR A 214 -24.12 -1.95 1.98
CA THR A 214 -22.72 -1.79 1.61
C THR A 214 -21.97 -3.08 1.85
N THR A 215 -21.14 -3.46 0.90
CA THR A 215 -20.21 -4.58 1.03
C THR A 215 -18.79 -4.06 0.89
N TYR A 216 -17.98 -4.34 1.91
CA TYR A 216 -16.54 -4.16 1.88
C TYR A 216 -15.89 -5.53 1.77
N THR A 217 -15.04 -5.72 0.77
CA THR A 217 -14.29 -6.95 0.59
C THR A 217 -12.81 -6.65 0.72
N LEU A 218 -12.13 -7.28 1.68
CA LEU A 218 -10.70 -7.14 1.90
C LEU A 218 -10.00 -8.47 1.63
N TYR A 219 -8.95 -8.43 0.82
CA TYR A 219 -8.12 -9.59 0.52
C TYR A 219 -6.78 -9.46 1.23
N PHE A 220 -6.44 -10.48 2.01
CA PHE A 220 -5.21 -10.55 2.78
C PHE A 220 -4.37 -11.73 2.34
N TYR A 221 -3.06 -11.56 2.42
CA TYR A 221 -2.10 -12.64 2.33
C TYR A 221 -1.25 -12.70 3.60
N SER A 222 -1.05 -13.89 4.13
CA SER A 222 -0.17 -14.17 5.25
C SER A 222 0.71 -15.36 4.89
N THR A 223 1.98 -15.32 5.29
CA THR A 223 2.84 -16.51 5.22
C THR A 223 2.38 -17.59 6.20
N ALA A 224 1.77 -17.21 7.33
CA ALA A 224 1.26 -18.14 8.34
C ALA A 224 -0.16 -18.65 8.02
N PHE A 225 -1.02 -17.77 7.49
CA PHE A 225 -2.45 -18.08 7.30
C PHE A 225 -2.83 -18.30 5.82
N GLY A 226 -1.90 -18.15 4.89
CA GLY A 226 -2.22 -18.17 3.47
C GLY A 226 -3.12 -17.00 3.06
N LYS A 227 -4.04 -17.25 2.14
CA LYS A 227 -4.96 -16.23 1.61
C LYS A 227 -6.25 -16.21 2.39
N LEU A 228 -6.67 -15.01 2.80
CA LEU A 228 -7.95 -14.77 3.45
C LEU A 228 -8.75 -13.72 2.68
N ALA A 229 -10.07 -13.87 2.67
CA ALA A 229 -11.01 -12.85 2.20
C ALA A 229 -11.97 -12.50 3.33
N LEU A 230 -12.08 -11.22 3.66
CA LEU A 230 -13.00 -10.71 4.67
C LEU A 230 -14.07 -9.85 4.00
N TYR A 231 -15.32 -10.24 4.20
CA TYR A 231 -16.49 -9.48 3.81
C TYR A 231 -17.05 -8.76 5.04
N LEU A 232 -17.30 -7.47 4.96
CA LEU A 232 -18.05 -6.70 5.95
C LEU A 232 -19.31 -6.16 5.28
N LEU A 233 -20.46 -6.63 5.75
CA LEU A 233 -21.75 -6.42 5.13
C LEU A 233 -22.62 -5.59 6.08
N THR A 234 -23.09 -4.41 5.66
CA THR A 234 -23.97 -3.55 6.47
C THR A 234 -25.41 -3.63 6.02
N ASP A 235 -26.33 -3.69 6.99
CA ASP A 235 -27.78 -3.50 6.79
C ASP A 235 -28.40 -4.45 5.75
N ALA A 236 -27.82 -5.65 5.62
CA ALA A 236 -28.20 -6.63 4.62
C ALA A 236 -28.57 -7.96 5.26
N GLU A 237 -29.78 -8.46 4.96
CA GLU A 237 -30.11 -9.87 5.13
C GLU A 237 -29.40 -10.66 4.02
N ASN A 238 -28.19 -11.13 4.30
CA ASN A 238 -27.32 -11.76 3.30
C ASN A 238 -27.41 -13.30 3.32
N THR A 239 -28.62 -13.83 3.49
CA THR A 239 -28.86 -15.28 3.50
C THR A 239 -28.38 -15.92 2.20
N ASP A 240 -28.61 -15.29 1.05
CA ASP A 240 -28.19 -15.80 -0.26
C ASP A 240 -26.66 -15.84 -0.41
N LEU A 241 -25.95 -14.82 0.09
CA LEU A 241 -24.49 -14.79 0.07
C LEU A 241 -23.92 -15.86 1.00
N ILE A 242 -24.50 -16.04 2.19
CA ILE A 242 -24.08 -17.08 3.13
C ILE A 242 -24.32 -18.46 2.51
N ASN A 243 -25.49 -18.71 1.93
CA ASN A 243 -25.80 -19.97 1.23
C ASN A 243 -24.81 -20.22 0.08
N THR A 244 -24.47 -19.20 -0.70
CA THR A 244 -23.47 -19.31 -1.77
C THR A 244 -22.09 -19.67 -1.20
N ILE A 245 -21.68 -19.04 -0.10
CA ILE A 245 -20.40 -19.32 0.57
C ILE A 245 -20.39 -20.75 1.15
N ASP A 246 -21.51 -21.20 1.73
CA ASP A 246 -21.71 -22.56 2.23
C ASP A 246 -21.51 -23.60 1.13
N GLU A 247 -22.18 -23.41 -0.02
CA GLU A 247 -22.05 -24.28 -1.18
C GLU A 247 -20.60 -24.30 -1.71
N MET A 248 -19.96 -23.12 -1.79
CA MET A 248 -18.56 -23.00 -2.20
C MET A 248 -17.59 -23.73 -1.25
N CYS A 249 -17.84 -23.71 0.06
CA CYS A 249 -16.95 -24.29 1.06
C CYS A 249 -17.18 -25.80 1.28
N SER A 250 -18.39 -26.31 0.97
CA SER A 250 -18.79 -27.70 1.25
C SER A 250 -17.82 -28.74 0.65
N ASN A 251 -17.31 -28.51 -0.56
CA ASN A 251 -16.39 -29.42 -1.25
C ASN A 251 -15.02 -28.82 -1.59
N SER A 252 -14.64 -27.74 -0.90
CA SER A 252 -13.40 -26.99 -1.17
C SER A 252 -12.40 -27.11 -0.03
N PRO A 253 -11.08 -26.91 -0.25
CA PRO A 253 -10.10 -26.81 0.85
C PRO A 253 -10.25 -25.54 1.70
N VAL A 254 -11.24 -24.68 1.42
CA VAL A 254 -11.56 -23.48 2.22
C VAL A 254 -12.77 -23.69 3.12
N SER A 255 -12.77 -22.96 4.24
CA SER A 255 -13.90 -22.81 5.16
C SER A 255 -14.15 -21.32 5.40
N TYR A 256 -15.18 -21.02 6.18
CA TYR A 256 -15.47 -19.66 6.57
C TYR A 256 -15.92 -19.56 8.03
N ALA A 257 -15.76 -18.38 8.61
CA ALA A 257 -16.28 -18.02 9.93
C ALA A 257 -17.13 -16.75 9.81
N VAL A 258 -18.21 -16.69 10.60
CA VAL A 258 -19.14 -15.56 10.63
C VAL A 258 -19.15 -14.92 12.01
N ARG A 259 -19.18 -13.58 12.05
CA ARG A 259 -19.47 -12.79 13.25
C ARG A 259 -20.53 -11.75 12.94
N LYS A 260 -21.57 -11.70 13.77
CA LYS A 260 -22.61 -10.68 13.71
C LYS A 260 -22.35 -9.64 14.80
N LEU A 261 -22.18 -8.38 14.39
CA LEU A 261 -21.89 -7.24 15.25
C LEU A 261 -22.94 -6.17 14.98
N GLY A 262 -24.06 -6.23 15.71
CA GLY A 262 -25.22 -5.37 15.45
C GLY A 262 -25.80 -5.60 14.06
N ASN A 263 -25.78 -4.57 13.22
CA ASN A 263 -26.22 -4.58 11.82
C ASN A 263 -25.11 -4.97 10.82
N VAL A 264 -23.91 -5.30 11.31
CA VAL A 264 -22.78 -5.74 10.47
C VAL A 264 -22.63 -7.25 10.55
N ILE A 265 -22.49 -7.90 9.39
CA ILE A 265 -22.07 -9.29 9.28
C ILE A 265 -20.64 -9.30 8.72
N ALA A 266 -19.72 -9.85 9.49
CA ALA A 266 -18.34 -10.10 9.07
C ALA A 266 -18.19 -11.58 8.70
N ILE A 267 -17.74 -11.86 7.47
CA ILE A 267 -17.50 -13.22 6.98
C ILE A 267 -16.03 -13.34 6.56
N LEU A 268 -15.27 -14.19 7.25
CA LEU A 268 -13.89 -14.49 6.91
C LEU A 268 -13.80 -15.84 6.22
N ILE A 269 -13.28 -15.88 5.00
CA ILE A 269 -13.04 -17.10 4.23
C ILE A 269 -11.54 -17.38 4.20
N GLY A 270 -11.15 -18.64 4.41
CA GLY A 270 -9.75 -19.06 4.42
C GLY A 270 -9.56 -20.58 4.43
N PRO A 271 -8.31 -21.08 4.49
CA PRO A 271 -8.03 -22.53 4.53
C PRO A 271 -8.75 -23.26 5.68
N LYS A 272 -9.25 -24.48 5.42
CA LYS A 272 -9.91 -25.36 6.41
C LYS A 272 -9.05 -25.71 7.63
N THR A 273 -7.74 -25.64 7.49
CA THR A 273 -6.77 -25.99 8.54
C THR A 273 -6.60 -24.90 9.60
N LEU A 274 -7.29 -23.76 9.46
CA LEU A 274 -7.15 -22.62 10.36
C LEU A 274 -8.38 -22.45 11.25
N GLU A 275 -8.13 -22.00 12.48
CA GLU A 275 -9.17 -21.51 13.39
C GLU A 275 -9.62 -20.10 12.97
N LEU A 276 -10.43 -20.01 11.90
CA LEU A 276 -10.89 -18.74 11.32
C LEU A 276 -11.66 -17.86 12.31
N SER A 277 -12.34 -18.47 13.29
CA SER A 277 -13.00 -17.78 14.40
C SER A 277 -12.03 -16.92 15.23
N ASP A 278 -10.86 -17.44 15.54
CA ASP A 278 -9.87 -16.69 16.33
C ASP A 278 -9.25 -15.54 15.54
N ILE A 279 -9.05 -15.75 14.23
CA ILE A 279 -8.50 -14.74 13.33
C ILE A 279 -9.50 -13.59 13.17
N ILE A 280 -10.78 -13.89 12.93
CA ILE A 280 -11.80 -12.85 12.76
C ILE A 280 -12.01 -12.07 14.06
N ASP A 281 -12.00 -12.73 15.22
CA ASP A 281 -12.12 -12.05 16.52
C ASP A 281 -10.94 -11.11 16.80
N SER A 282 -9.72 -11.54 16.46
CA SER A 282 -8.51 -10.72 16.60
C SER A 282 -8.50 -9.53 15.64
N LEU A 283 -8.99 -9.71 14.40
CA LEU A 283 -9.16 -8.63 13.43
C LEU A 283 -10.17 -7.58 13.89
N LEU A 284 -11.23 -8.02 14.56
CA LEU A 284 -12.34 -7.19 15.02
C LEU A 284 -12.13 -6.63 16.44
N LYS A 285 -10.99 -6.93 17.09
CA LYS A 285 -10.68 -6.53 18.48
C LYS A 285 -11.74 -6.98 19.49
N LEU A 286 -12.26 -8.19 19.31
CA LEU A 286 -13.22 -8.81 20.23
C LEU A 286 -12.53 -9.58 21.36
N LYS A 287 -11.19 -9.65 21.34
CA LYS A 287 -10.31 -10.22 22.36
C LYS A 287 -9.33 -9.17 22.84
#